data_AF-A0AAX6BFV3-F1
#
_entry.id   AF-A0AAX6BFV3-F1
#
_cell.length_a   1.000
_cell.length_b   1.000
_cell.length_c   1.000
_cell.angle_alpha   90.00
_cell.angle_beta   90.00
_cell.angle_gamma   90.00
#
_symmetry.space_group_name_H-M   'P 1'
#
loop_
_entity.id
_entity.type
_entity.pdbx_description
1 polymer ?
#
loop_
_entity_poly.entity_id
_entity_poly.type
_entity_poly.pdbx_seq_one_letter_code
_entity_poly.pdbx_strand_id
1 'polypeptide(L)'
;MKAKLFIPVVAGMLLFAGCSNKEEAASPKKASEQSEVKTELTAVSLKNFGNKRLEVTTKAKGTDVKYAYYIHKDNKAFKKISYSKDSSLKFPLKESGRYKVRVFAKGSDDKKVVKSTNAVNVVIDDKDKKDK
;
A
#
# COMPACT_ATOMS: atom_id res chain seq x y z
N MET A 1 35.04 -40.52 -3.12
CA MET A 1 35.58 -40.28 -4.48
C MET A 1 34.86 -39.04 -5.04
N LYS A 2 35.57 -37.92 -5.20
CA LYS A 2 35.98 -37.29 -6.48
C LYS A 2 34.80 -36.65 -7.23
N ALA A 3 34.78 -35.39 -7.67
CA ALA A 3 35.80 -34.35 -7.77
C ALA A 3 35.14 -32.95 -7.86
N LYS A 4 35.91 -31.92 -7.48
CA LYS A 4 35.70 -30.49 -7.78
C LYS A 4 35.89 -30.23 -9.28
N LEU A 5 35.24 -29.19 -9.80
CA LEU A 5 35.77 -28.39 -10.91
C LEU A 5 35.27 -26.94 -10.77
N PHE A 6 36.18 -26.09 -10.32
CA PHE A 6 36.14 -24.64 -10.48
C PHE A 6 36.68 -24.33 -11.88
N ILE A 7 36.03 -23.45 -12.63
CA ILE A 7 36.55 -22.88 -13.87
C ILE A 7 36.69 -21.36 -13.67
N PRO A 8 37.92 -20.81 -13.67
CA PRO A 8 38.15 -19.37 -13.77
C PRO A 8 38.57 -19.01 -15.20
N VAL A 9 37.87 -18.08 -15.85
CA VAL A 9 38.23 -17.53 -17.18
C VAL A 9 37.61 -16.13 -17.29
N VAL A 10 38.25 -15.02 -17.64
CA VAL A 10 39.64 -14.65 -17.97
C VAL A 10 39.74 -13.14 -17.73
N ALA A 11 40.88 -12.69 -17.18
CA ALA A 11 41.27 -11.29 -17.16
C ALA A 11 41.60 -10.84 -18.60
N GLY A 12 40.73 -10.03 -19.20
CA GLY A 12 41.01 -9.32 -20.44
C GLY A 12 41.66 -7.97 -20.15
N MET A 13 42.99 -7.96 -20.06
CA MET A 13 43.81 -6.75 -20.03
C MET A 13 43.83 -6.15 -21.45
N LEU A 14 43.09 -5.06 -21.67
CA LEU A 14 43.18 -4.26 -22.90
C LEU A 14 44.44 -3.39 -22.83
N LEU A 15 45.45 -3.76 -23.62
CA LEU A 15 46.63 -2.94 -23.89
C LEU A 15 46.27 -1.86 -24.91
N PHE A 16 46.08 -0.62 -24.44
CA PHE A 16 46.01 0.54 -25.33
C PHE A 16 47.43 0.99 -25.69
N ALA A 17 47.85 0.73 -26.93
CA ALA A 17 48.95 1.43 -27.57
C ALA A 17 48.36 2.52 -28.48
N GLY A 18 48.66 3.79 -28.19
CA GLY A 18 48.27 4.92 -29.04
C GLY A 18 48.38 6.27 -28.32
N CYS A 19 49.41 7.05 -28.63
CA CYS A 19 49.62 8.41 -28.14
C CYS A 19 48.90 9.46 -29.01
N SER A 20 48.50 10.57 -28.36
CA SER A 20 48.16 11.91 -28.87
C SER A 20 46.68 12.34 -28.78
N ASN A 21 46.34 12.80 -27.57
CA ASN A 21 45.51 13.95 -27.22
C ASN A 21 44.15 14.16 -27.91
N LYS A 22 43.10 13.55 -27.35
CA LYS A 22 41.86 14.26 -27.02
C LYS A 22 41.21 13.59 -25.82
N GLU A 23 41.04 14.37 -24.77
CA GLU A 23 40.51 13.98 -23.47
C GLU A 23 39.02 13.61 -23.61
N GLU A 24 38.75 12.32 -23.78
CA GLU A 24 37.40 11.76 -23.69
C GLU A 24 37.18 11.31 -22.25
N ALA A 25 36.56 12.20 -21.48
CA ALA A 25 36.18 11.95 -20.11
C ALA A 25 35.27 10.71 -20.05
N ALA A 26 35.79 9.67 -19.41
CA ALA A 26 34.99 8.56 -18.92
C ALA A 26 33.81 9.10 -18.10
N SER A 27 32.64 8.53 -18.38
CA SER A 27 31.38 8.91 -17.76
C SER A 27 31.45 8.94 -16.23
N PRO A 28 30.86 9.93 -15.56
CA PRO A 28 29.99 9.62 -14.45
C PRO A 28 28.64 9.24 -15.04
N LYS A 29 28.31 7.94 -15.04
CA LYS A 29 26.90 7.53 -15.02
C LYS A 29 26.30 8.23 -13.81
N LYS A 30 25.57 9.33 -14.04
CA LYS A 30 24.64 9.87 -13.05
C LYS A 30 23.65 8.75 -12.76
N ALA A 31 23.89 8.00 -11.69
CA ALA A 31 22.78 7.44 -10.93
C ALA A 31 21.99 8.66 -10.46
N SER A 32 20.98 9.06 -11.24
CA SER A 32 19.94 9.93 -10.73
C SER A 32 19.28 9.10 -9.63
N GLU A 33 19.57 9.48 -8.40
CA GLU A 33 18.85 9.04 -7.23
C GLU A 33 17.43 9.58 -7.35
N GLN A 34 16.62 8.88 -8.15
CA GLN A 34 15.19 9.06 -8.22
C GLN A 34 14.67 8.49 -6.92
N SER A 35 14.54 9.35 -5.92
CA SER A 35 13.95 9.02 -4.62
C SER A 35 12.54 8.49 -4.86
N GLU A 36 12.42 7.15 -4.86
CA GLU A 36 11.14 6.48 -4.98
C GLU A 36 10.21 7.01 -3.89
N VAL A 37 9.11 7.67 -4.26
CA VAL A 37 8.12 8.17 -3.30
C VAL A 37 7.39 6.95 -2.72
N LYS A 38 7.92 6.46 -1.60
CA LYS A 38 7.38 5.32 -0.86
C LYS A 38 5.94 5.60 -0.41
N THR A 39 5.05 4.65 -0.66
CA THR A 39 3.67 4.72 -0.17
C THR A 39 3.62 4.63 1.34
N GLU A 40 2.90 5.54 1.99
CA GLU A 40 2.72 5.57 3.44
C GLU A 40 1.25 5.89 3.78
N LEU A 41 0.61 5.08 4.62
CA LEU A 41 -0.73 5.38 5.14
C LEU A 41 -0.58 6.17 6.44
N THR A 42 -0.81 7.48 6.42
CA THR A 42 -0.51 8.38 7.55
C THR A 42 -1.63 8.40 8.59
N ALA A 43 -2.89 8.37 8.18
CA ALA A 43 -4.03 8.36 9.10
C ALA A 43 -5.22 7.56 8.56
N VAL A 44 -5.96 6.94 9.48
CA VAL A 44 -7.26 6.30 9.21
C VAL A 44 -8.22 6.62 10.35
N SER A 45 -9.48 6.90 10.05
CA SER A 45 -10.52 7.14 11.03
C SER A 45 -11.82 6.47 10.63
N LEU A 46 -12.63 6.10 11.64
CA LEU A 46 -13.96 5.55 11.47
C LEU A 46 -14.94 6.45 12.24
N LYS A 47 -15.87 7.08 11.53
CA LYS A 47 -16.95 7.87 12.13
C LYS A 47 -18.26 7.11 12.04
N ASN A 48 -19.05 7.18 13.09
CA ASN A 48 -20.39 6.61 13.15
C ASN A 48 -21.45 7.70 13.01
N PHE A 49 -22.37 7.52 12.06
CA PHE A 49 -23.51 8.40 11.82
C PHE A 49 -24.81 7.68 12.24
N GLY A 50 -24.86 7.27 13.51
CA GLY A 50 -25.99 6.59 14.13
C GLY A 50 -26.24 5.18 13.58
N ASN A 51 -27.50 4.87 13.30
CA ASN A 51 -27.94 3.59 12.74
C ASN A 51 -27.83 3.52 11.20
N LYS A 52 -27.41 4.60 10.53
CA LYS A 52 -27.47 4.70 9.07
C LYS A 52 -26.23 4.16 8.39
N ARG A 53 -25.05 4.62 8.81
CA ARG A 53 -23.79 4.33 8.14
C ARG A 53 -22.56 4.62 8.98
N LEU A 54 -21.47 3.96 8.61
CA LEU A 54 -20.12 4.31 9.00
C LEU A 54 -19.40 5.02 7.86
N GLU A 55 -18.53 5.97 8.19
CA GLU A 55 -17.61 6.57 7.22
C GLU A 55 -16.16 6.33 7.60
N VAL A 56 -15.38 5.86 6.64
CA VAL A 56 -13.93 5.75 6.75
C VAL A 56 -13.30 6.93 6.02
N THR A 57 -12.37 7.62 6.67
CA THR A 57 -11.50 8.61 6.01
C THR A 57 -10.05 8.15 6.13
N THR A 58 -9.30 8.28 5.03
CA THR A 58 -7.89 7.86 4.97
C THR A 58 -7.02 9.00 4.45
N LYS A 59 -5.77 9.05 4.92
CA LYS A 59 -4.73 9.93 4.40
C LYS A 59 -3.50 9.08 4.10
N ALA A 60 -2.91 9.28 2.93
CA ALA A 60 -1.69 8.60 2.52
C ALA A 60 -0.76 9.54 1.74
N LYS A 61 0.52 9.18 1.68
CA LYS A 61 1.53 9.72 0.79
C LYS A 61 1.90 8.64 -0.24
N GLY A 62 2.34 9.04 -1.42
CA GLY A 62 2.71 8.12 -2.52
C GLY A 62 2.13 8.58 -3.86
N THR A 63 2.56 7.89 -4.92
CA THR A 63 2.05 8.09 -6.29
C THR A 63 1.00 7.04 -6.61
N ASP A 64 -0.07 7.42 -7.33
CA ASP A 64 -1.18 6.54 -7.76
C ASP A 64 -1.77 5.65 -6.66
N VAL A 65 -1.90 6.20 -5.45
CA VAL A 65 -2.35 5.43 -4.29
C VAL A 65 -3.77 4.89 -4.50
N LYS A 66 -3.93 3.58 -4.30
CA LYS A 66 -5.22 2.88 -4.28
C LYS A 66 -5.48 2.29 -2.90
N TYR A 67 -6.75 2.23 -2.50
CA TYR A 67 -7.21 1.83 -1.18
C TYR A 67 -8.16 0.65 -1.22
N ALA A 68 -8.00 -0.29 -0.30
CA ALA A 68 -8.95 -1.37 -0.05
C ALA A 68 -9.40 -1.36 1.42
N TYR A 69 -10.65 -1.75 1.66
CA TYR A 69 -11.30 -1.63 2.97
C TYR A 69 -11.86 -2.97 3.42
N TYR A 70 -11.32 -3.51 4.51
CA TYR A 70 -11.80 -4.77 5.10
C TYR A 70 -12.53 -4.43 6.40
N ILE A 71 -13.85 -4.45 6.32
CA ILE A 71 -14.75 -4.21 7.44
C ILE A 71 -14.85 -5.49 8.26
N HIS A 72 -14.58 -5.37 9.56
CA HIS A 72 -14.76 -6.43 10.53
C HIS A 72 -15.90 -6.06 11.47
N LYS A 73 -16.78 -7.02 11.75
CA LYS A 73 -17.84 -6.92 12.77
C LYS A 73 -17.56 -7.99 13.82
N ASP A 74 -17.53 -7.60 15.09
CA ASP A 74 -17.29 -8.49 16.23
C ASP A 74 -16.04 -9.36 16.04
N ASN A 75 -14.96 -8.70 15.59
CA ASN A 75 -13.66 -9.29 15.26
C ASN A 75 -13.64 -10.31 14.11
N LYS A 76 -14.76 -10.54 13.42
CA LYS A 76 -14.84 -11.39 12.22
C LYS A 76 -14.85 -10.55 10.96
N ALA A 77 -14.28 -11.07 9.87
CA ALA A 77 -14.36 -10.41 8.58
C ALA A 77 -15.84 -10.35 8.13
N PHE A 78 -16.34 -9.15 7.85
CA PHE A 78 -17.74 -8.92 7.50
C PHE A 78 -17.89 -8.56 6.02
N LYS A 79 -17.06 -7.64 5.52
CA LYS A 79 -17.07 -7.23 4.11
C LYS A 79 -15.67 -6.83 3.66
N LYS A 80 -15.31 -7.20 2.43
CA LYS A 80 -14.09 -6.75 1.76
C LYS A 80 -14.47 -5.90 0.55
N ILE A 81 -13.82 -4.76 0.42
CA ILE A 81 -13.94 -3.85 -0.72
C ILE A 81 -12.58 -3.77 -1.38
N SER A 82 -12.55 -4.07 -2.68
CA SER A 82 -11.35 -4.12 -3.50
C SER A 82 -10.71 -2.74 -3.68
N TYR A 83 -9.50 -2.74 -4.22
CA TYR A 83 -8.73 -1.51 -4.44
C TYR A 83 -9.45 -0.54 -5.39
N SER A 84 -9.66 0.70 -4.95
CA SER A 84 -10.08 1.83 -5.79
C SER A 84 -9.23 3.08 -5.51
N LYS A 85 -9.43 4.17 -6.25
CA LYS A 85 -8.77 5.46 -5.98
C LYS A 85 -9.47 6.25 -4.85
N ASP A 86 -10.58 5.75 -4.32
CA ASP A 86 -11.36 6.46 -3.31
C ASP A 86 -10.65 6.36 -1.96
N SER A 87 -10.26 7.51 -1.41
CA SER A 87 -9.63 7.61 -0.08
C SER A 87 -10.65 7.60 1.07
N SER A 88 -11.94 7.44 0.74
CA SER A 88 -13.02 7.35 1.72
C SER A 88 -14.02 6.27 1.35
N LEU A 89 -14.68 5.74 2.38
CA LEU A 89 -15.72 4.72 2.22
C LEU A 89 -16.95 5.11 3.04
N LYS A 90 -18.12 5.04 2.42
CA LYS A 90 -19.42 5.11 3.10
C LYS A 90 -20.01 3.70 3.16
N PHE A 91 -20.14 3.15 4.36
CA PHE A 91 -20.65 1.79 4.57
C PHE A 91 -22.03 1.83 5.25
N PRO A 92 -23.11 1.41 4.57
CA PRO A 92 -24.44 1.40 5.15
C PRO A 92 -24.55 0.31 6.23
N LEU A 93 -25.14 0.66 7.37
CA LEU A 93 -25.36 -0.24 8.49
C LEU A 93 -26.68 -1.00 8.32
N LYS A 94 -26.66 -2.27 8.73
CA LYS A 94 -27.83 -3.17 8.73
C LYS A 94 -27.94 -3.99 10.02
N GLU A 95 -26.85 -4.09 10.77
CA GLU A 95 -26.73 -4.96 11.93
C GLU A 95 -26.01 -4.22 13.06
N SER A 96 -26.45 -4.43 14.29
CA SER A 96 -25.70 -4.05 15.48
C SER A 96 -24.38 -4.82 15.55
N GLY A 97 -23.40 -4.23 16.22
CA GLY A 97 -22.12 -4.89 16.50
C GLY A 97 -20.98 -3.90 16.72
N ARG A 98 -19.81 -4.46 17.02
CA ARG A 98 -18.56 -3.71 17.16
C ARG A 98 -17.80 -3.73 15.85
N TYR A 99 -17.74 -2.59 15.17
CA TYR A 99 -17.13 -2.44 13.86
C TYR A 99 -15.72 -1.88 13.94
N LYS A 100 -14.79 -2.44 13.17
CA LYS A 100 -13.46 -1.85 12.89
C LYS A 100 -13.11 -2.04 11.42
N VAL A 101 -12.34 -1.13 10.84
CA VAL A 101 -11.92 -1.24 9.44
C VAL A 101 -10.42 -1.37 9.34
N ARG A 102 -9.96 -2.42 8.66
CA ARG A 102 -8.56 -2.59 8.25
C ARG A 102 -8.42 -1.99 6.86
N VAL A 103 -7.64 -0.92 6.75
CA VAL A 103 -7.40 -0.17 5.52
C VAL A 103 -6.06 -0.59 4.95
N PHE A 104 -6.05 -0.90 3.67
CA PHE A 104 -4.85 -1.18 2.89
C PHE A 104 -4.66 -0.05 1.89
N ALA A 105 -3.41 0.40 1.70
CA ALA A 105 -3.05 1.28 0.61
C ALA A 105 -1.84 0.71 -0.14
N LYS A 106 -1.75 0.99 -1.44
CA LYS A 106 -0.58 0.71 -2.27
C LYS A 106 -0.47 1.78 -3.35
N GLY A 107 0.75 2.20 -3.68
CA GLY A 107 1.03 3.14 -4.77
C GLY A 107 1.55 2.43 -6.00
N SER A 108 2.26 3.16 -6.86
CA SER A 108 2.86 2.64 -8.10
C SER A 108 3.91 1.54 -7.88
N ASP A 109 4.51 1.47 -6.68
CA ASP A 109 5.46 0.42 -6.29
C ASP A 109 4.79 -0.91 -5.88
N ASP A 110 3.46 -0.94 -5.89
CA ASP A 110 2.60 -2.07 -5.48
C ASP A 110 2.83 -2.61 -4.05
N LYS A 111 3.72 -1.95 -3.27
CA LYS A 111 3.98 -2.29 -1.88
C LYS A 111 2.77 -1.91 -1.03
N LYS A 112 2.27 -2.87 -0.26
CA LYS A 112 1.08 -2.70 0.56
C LYS A 112 1.45 -2.17 1.95
N VAL A 113 0.80 -1.10 2.36
CA VAL A 113 0.82 -0.59 3.73
C VAL A 113 -0.57 -0.72 4.35
N VAL A 114 -0.62 -0.87 5.68
CA VAL A 114 -1.85 -1.23 6.39
C VAL A 114 -1.99 -0.46 7.69
N LYS A 115 -3.19 0.04 7.97
CA LYS A 115 -3.59 0.56 9.29
C LYS A 115 -5.01 0.12 9.61
N SER A 116 -5.33 0.02 10.90
CA SER A 116 -6.69 -0.26 11.37
C SER A 116 -7.24 0.95 12.08
N THR A 117 -8.54 1.19 11.93
CA THR A 117 -9.25 2.17 12.74
C THR A 117 -9.44 1.68 14.17
N ASN A 118 -9.74 2.59 15.09
CA ASN A 118 -10.39 2.21 16.34
C ASN A 118 -11.75 1.56 16.05
N ALA A 119 -12.21 0.74 16.98
CA ALA A 119 -13.51 0.10 16.89
C ALA A 119 -14.61 1.05 17.37
N VAL A 120 -15.79 0.96 16.77
CA VAL A 120 -17.00 1.69 17.19
C VAL A 120 -18.14 0.70 17.39
N ASN A 121 -18.90 0.88 18.48
CA ASN A 121 -20.10 0.11 18.74
C ASN A 121 -21.30 0.75 18.04
N VAL A 122 -22.10 -0.08 17.39
CA VAL A 122 -23.31 0.31 16.68
C VAL A 122 -24.49 -0.49 17.23
N VAL A 123 -25.60 0.20 17.48
CA VAL A 123 -26.89 -0.39 17.84
C VAL A 123 -27.90 0.04 16.76
N ILE A 124 -28.59 -0.94 16.19
CA ILE A 124 -29.69 -0.75 15.23
C ILE A 124 -30.97 -1.15 15.94
N ASP A 125 -31.86 -0.18 16.20
CA ASP A 125 -33.14 -0.46 16.85
C ASP A 125 -34.08 -1.14 15.87
N ASP A 126 -34.94 -2.05 16.38
CA ASP A 126 -35.87 -2.81 15.54
C ASP A 126 -36.89 -1.95 14.81
N LYS A 127 -37.17 -0.73 15.31
CA LYS A 127 -38.02 0.26 14.65
C LYS A 127 -37.43 0.73 13.32
N ASP A 128 -36.11 0.81 13.22
CA ASP A 128 -35.41 1.31 12.01
C ASP A 128 -35.28 0.26 10.91
N LYS A 129 -35.68 -1.00 11.18
CA LYS A 129 -35.69 -2.09 10.19
C LYS A 129 -36.96 -2.14 9.35
N LYS A 130 -38.04 -1.44 9.76
CA LYS A 130 -39.38 -1.54 9.16
C LYS A 130 -39.64 -0.58 8.00
N ASP A 131 -38.82 0.45 7.81
CA ASP A 131 -39.03 1.50 6.80
C ASP A 131 -38.33 1.20 5.46
N LYS A 132 -38.24 -0.07 5.06
CA LYS A 132 -37.53 -0.50 3.84
C LYS A 132 -38.28 -1.51 3.01
#